data_AF-A0A2M7PX26-F1
#
_entry.id   AF-A0A2M7PX26-F1
#
_cell.length_a   1.000
_cell.length_b   1.000
_cell.length_c   1.000
_cell.angle_alpha   90.00
_cell.angle_beta   90.00
_cell.angle_gamma   90.00
#
_symmetry.space_group_name_H-M   'P 1'
#
loop_
_entity.id
_entity.type
_entity.pdbx_description
1 polymer ?
#
loop_
_entity_poly.entity_id
_entity_poly.type
_entity_poly.pdbx_seq_one_letter_code
_entity_poly.pdbx_strand_id
1 'polypeptide(L)'
;MKISPKASHIPDTLRASFLSLAEPLKYLEGGVICKERDYDRSLYMLAEGRLKVSKRHDSGTEKTVTLLEPGDIFGEINFVYGSQRIASVVAIEPSTVYRLSPQQAEEIIRTSDDLYVFLQSLGTRRWVASLLNTLDLFHDVSEENIAKLIQHSNYRILAAGNRLYSPGDTLNTFYILLSGMLEMAHINGTEIEAEHGQCLIPAEAISGHKVSWRASSVSETIIATIPMAQILLERQNNPLFAAKLEKVLVKAS
;
A
#
# COMPACT_ATOMS: atom_id res chain seq x y z
N MET A 1 -16.85 0.95 -7.26
CA MET A 1 -17.14 -0.51 -7.37
C MET A 1 -15.81 -1.24 -7.25
N LYS A 2 -15.77 -2.51 -6.82
CA LYS A 2 -14.54 -3.19 -6.38
C LYS A 2 -13.48 -3.25 -7.48
N ILE A 3 -12.28 -2.73 -7.19
CA ILE A 3 -11.06 -3.29 -7.77
C ILE A 3 -10.85 -4.65 -7.08
N SER A 4 -11.63 -5.65 -7.50
CA SER A 4 -11.35 -7.06 -7.23
C SER A 4 -10.94 -7.64 -8.59
N PRO A 5 -9.64 -7.62 -8.91
CA PRO A 5 -9.17 -8.39 -10.03
C PRO A 5 -8.97 -9.83 -9.57
N LYS A 6 -9.16 -10.78 -10.49
CA LYS A 6 -8.65 -12.17 -10.41
C LYS A 6 -7.19 -12.29 -9.91
N ALA A 7 -6.44 -11.19 -9.89
CA ALA A 7 -5.05 -11.08 -9.42
C ALA A 7 -4.85 -11.21 -7.89
N SER A 8 -5.90 -11.42 -7.10
CA SER A 8 -5.78 -11.81 -5.68
C SER A 8 -5.89 -13.31 -5.43
N HIS A 9 -6.33 -14.09 -6.42
CA HIS A 9 -6.37 -15.53 -6.31
C HIS A 9 -4.94 -16.08 -6.33
N ILE A 10 -4.65 -17.00 -5.43
CA ILE A 10 -3.38 -17.73 -5.49
C ILE A 10 -3.31 -18.56 -6.79
N PRO A 11 -2.20 -18.51 -7.54
CA PRO A 11 -1.99 -19.42 -8.66
C PRO A 11 -2.08 -20.88 -8.23
N ASP A 12 -2.65 -21.75 -9.09
CA ASP A 12 -2.79 -23.18 -8.79
C ASP A 12 -1.45 -23.85 -8.45
N THR A 13 -0.37 -23.40 -9.09
CA THR A 13 1.01 -23.86 -8.83
C THR A 13 1.47 -23.59 -7.40
N LEU A 14 0.99 -22.52 -6.78
CA LEU A 14 1.34 -22.12 -5.41
C LEU A 14 0.34 -22.62 -4.38
N ARG A 15 -0.90 -22.90 -4.80
CA ARG A 15 -1.99 -23.34 -3.93
C ARG A 15 -1.64 -24.61 -3.17
N ALA A 16 -1.04 -25.61 -3.83
CA ALA A 16 -0.63 -26.86 -3.19
C ALA A 16 0.40 -26.62 -2.07
N SER A 17 1.42 -25.80 -2.32
CA SER A 17 2.44 -25.44 -1.34
C SER A 17 1.84 -24.68 -0.16
N PHE A 18 0.95 -23.71 -0.42
CA PHE A 18 0.23 -22.99 0.64
C PHE A 18 -0.56 -23.95 1.55
N LEU A 19 -1.35 -24.84 0.94
CA LEU A 19 -2.18 -25.80 1.67
C LEU A 19 -1.39 -26.86 2.42
N SER A 20 -0.14 -27.13 2.04
CA SER A 20 0.67 -28.20 2.65
C SER A 20 0.95 -27.97 4.15
N LEU A 21 1.05 -26.71 4.58
CA LEU A 21 1.30 -26.33 5.97
C LEU A 21 0.13 -25.56 6.61
N ALA A 22 -0.83 -25.09 5.81
CA ALA A 22 -1.89 -24.24 6.32
C ALA A 22 -2.94 -25.02 7.12
N GLU A 23 -3.37 -24.44 8.24
CA GLU A 23 -4.44 -25.01 9.05
C GLU A 23 -5.81 -24.41 8.66
N PRO A 24 -6.88 -25.22 8.60
CA PRO A 24 -8.22 -24.72 8.34
C PRO A 24 -8.81 -24.09 9.60
N LEU A 25 -9.34 -22.86 9.47
CA LEU A 25 -10.10 -22.16 10.49
C LEU A 25 -11.50 -21.86 9.96
N LYS A 26 -12.52 -22.05 10.82
CA LYS A 26 -13.92 -21.78 10.49
C LYS A 26 -14.40 -20.55 11.24
N TYR A 27 -15.12 -19.69 10.53
CA TYR A 27 -15.71 -18.48 11.05
C TYR A 27 -17.22 -18.47 10.75
N LEU A 28 -18.01 -18.07 11.74
CA LEU A 28 -19.41 -17.72 11.51
C LEU A 28 -19.50 -16.32 10.90
N GLU A 29 -20.67 -15.97 10.38
CA GLU A 29 -20.97 -14.58 10.00
C GLU A 29 -20.68 -13.62 11.17
N GLY A 30 -20.03 -12.50 10.86
CA GLY A 30 -19.55 -11.53 11.84
C GLY A 30 -18.20 -11.89 12.49
N GLY A 31 -17.65 -13.09 12.23
CA GLY A 31 -16.35 -13.50 12.73
C GLY A 31 -15.22 -12.61 12.21
N VAL A 32 -14.42 -12.05 13.11
CA VAL A 32 -13.25 -11.21 12.77
C VAL A 32 -12.03 -12.11 12.55
N ILE A 33 -11.46 -12.07 11.35
CA ILE A 33 -10.25 -12.82 10.99
C ILE A 33 -9.00 -11.94 11.16
N CYS A 34 -9.08 -10.69 10.74
CA CYS A 34 -8.03 -9.69 10.93
C CYS A 34 -8.66 -8.41 11.44
N LYS A 35 -7.97 -7.74 12.36
CA LYS A 35 -8.34 -6.41 12.85
C LYS A 35 -7.33 -5.39 12.36
N GLU A 36 -7.82 -4.25 11.89
CA GLU A 36 -6.96 -3.11 11.53
C GLU A 36 -6.07 -2.73 12.73
N ARG A 37 -4.81 -2.40 12.44
CA ARG A 37 -3.73 -2.04 13.38
C ARG A 37 -3.15 -3.20 14.21
N ASP A 38 -3.66 -4.42 14.11
CA ASP A 38 -3.03 -5.57 14.77
C ASP A 38 -1.68 -5.94 14.12
N TYR A 39 -0.86 -6.65 14.91
CA TYR A 39 0.50 -7.08 14.53
C TYR A 39 0.60 -8.54 14.11
N ASP A 40 -0.49 -9.31 14.13
CA ASP A 40 -0.48 -10.69 13.61
C ASP A 40 0.00 -10.70 12.16
N ARG A 41 1.05 -11.49 11.87
CA ARG A 41 1.69 -11.63 10.55
C ARG A 41 1.22 -12.85 9.76
N SER A 42 0.19 -13.54 10.22
CA SER A 42 -0.33 -14.72 9.52
C SER A 42 -0.83 -14.37 8.12
N LEU A 43 -0.70 -15.32 7.18
CA LEU A 43 -1.28 -15.26 5.86
C LEU A 43 -2.55 -16.11 5.82
N TYR A 44 -3.51 -15.70 5.00
CA TYR A 44 -4.77 -16.41 4.88
C TYR A 44 -5.16 -16.59 3.42
N MET A 45 -5.81 -17.71 3.13
CA MET A 45 -6.52 -17.95 1.87
C MET A 45 -7.97 -18.28 2.18
N LEU A 46 -8.92 -17.60 1.54
CA LEU A 46 -10.33 -17.95 1.64
C LEU A 46 -10.59 -19.25 0.89
N ALA A 47 -11.13 -20.27 1.56
CA ALA A 47 -11.46 -21.55 0.95
C ALA A 47 -12.93 -21.61 0.53
N GLU A 48 -13.82 -21.14 1.40
CA GLU A 48 -15.27 -21.16 1.23
C GLU A 48 -15.89 -19.95 1.94
N GLY A 49 -17.02 -19.48 1.44
CA GLY A 49 -17.74 -18.33 1.99
C GLY A 49 -17.31 -17.00 1.37
N ARG A 50 -17.51 -15.91 2.11
CA ARG A 50 -17.24 -14.54 1.65
C ARG A 50 -16.79 -13.66 2.80
N LEU A 51 -15.75 -12.86 2.54
CA LEU A 51 -15.19 -11.95 3.53
C LEU A 51 -15.30 -10.49 3.05
N LYS A 52 -15.50 -9.57 3.99
CA LYS A 52 -15.43 -8.12 3.78
C LYS A 52 -14.10 -7.58 4.27
N VAL A 53 -13.40 -6.84 3.41
CA VAL A 53 -12.24 -6.03 3.80
C VAL A 53 -12.70 -4.59 3.99
N SER A 54 -12.38 -3.99 5.13
CA SER A 54 -12.82 -2.64 5.48
C SER A 54 -11.76 -1.86 6.23
N LYS A 55 -11.83 -0.53 6.10
CA LYS A 55 -11.01 0.44 6.83
C LYS A 55 -11.89 1.39 7.61
N ARG A 56 -11.43 1.82 8.77
CA ARG A 56 -12.08 2.90 9.52
C ARG A 56 -11.47 4.25 9.10
N HIS A 57 -12.32 5.21 8.74
CA HIS A 57 -11.90 6.60 8.53
C HIS A 57 -11.75 7.33 9.88
N ASP A 58 -11.03 8.45 9.88
CA ASP A 58 -10.84 9.30 11.07
C ASP A 58 -12.16 9.83 11.65
N SER A 59 -13.20 9.94 10.83
CA SER A 59 -14.58 10.27 11.24
C SER A 59 -15.29 9.13 12.00
N GLY A 60 -14.65 7.96 12.15
CA GLY A 60 -15.22 6.77 12.79
C GLY A 60 -16.05 5.89 11.86
N THR A 61 -16.31 6.30 10.62
CA THR A 61 -17.09 5.51 9.66
C THR A 61 -16.27 4.38 9.05
N GLU A 62 -16.89 3.21 8.88
CA GLU A 62 -16.28 2.06 8.22
C GLU A 62 -16.57 2.12 6.71
N LYS A 63 -15.51 2.04 5.89
CA LYS A 63 -15.61 1.95 4.43
C LYS A 63 -15.18 0.58 3.96
N THR A 64 -16.06 -0.11 3.24
CA THR A 64 -15.71 -1.36 2.55
C THR A 64 -14.70 -1.07 1.46
N VAL A 65 -13.54 -1.71 1.54
CA VAL A 65 -12.47 -1.64 0.53
C VAL A 65 -12.77 -2.63 -0.59
N THR A 66 -13.05 -3.89 -0.25
CA THR A 66 -13.42 -4.93 -1.21
C THR A 66 -14.13 -6.09 -0.50
N LEU A 67 -14.66 -7.05 -1.27
CA LEU A 67 -15.00 -8.38 -0.73
C LEU A 67 -14.05 -9.41 -1.33
N LEU A 68 -13.70 -10.41 -0.54
CA LEU A 68 -12.87 -11.54 -0.95
C LEU A 68 -13.76 -12.73 -1.29
N GLU A 69 -13.31 -13.51 -2.27
CA GLU A 69 -13.96 -14.71 -2.79
C GLU A 69 -13.03 -15.93 -2.66
N PRO A 70 -13.57 -17.16 -2.68
CA PRO A 70 -12.76 -18.38 -2.57
C PRO A 70 -11.56 -18.39 -3.52
N GLY A 71 -10.37 -18.63 -2.97
CA GLY A 71 -9.09 -18.56 -3.68
C GLY A 71 -8.30 -17.28 -3.40
N ASP A 72 -8.95 -16.21 -2.93
CA ASP A 72 -8.27 -14.97 -2.59
C ASP A 72 -7.34 -15.12 -1.38
N ILE A 73 -6.14 -14.56 -1.50
CA ILE A 73 -5.20 -14.39 -0.39
C ILE A 73 -5.37 -13.01 0.26
N PHE A 74 -5.17 -12.97 1.58
CA PHE A 74 -5.09 -11.74 2.34
C PHE A 74 -4.09 -11.84 3.51
N GLY A 75 -3.70 -10.67 4.01
CA GLY A 75 -2.70 -10.53 5.08
C GLY A 75 -1.26 -10.36 4.57
N GLU A 76 -1.08 -10.33 3.25
CA GLU A 76 0.19 -10.25 2.55
C GLU A 76 0.98 -8.98 2.84
N ILE A 77 0.30 -7.84 3.03
CA ILE A 77 0.96 -6.54 3.24
C ILE A 77 1.79 -6.58 4.53
N ASN A 78 1.15 -6.90 5.66
CA ASN A 78 1.84 -6.93 6.94
C ASN A 78 2.83 -8.11 7.04
N PHE A 79 2.59 -9.22 6.32
CA PHE A 79 3.57 -10.29 6.21
C PHE A 79 4.85 -9.84 5.47
N VAL A 80 4.71 -9.26 4.27
CA VAL A 80 5.84 -8.87 3.40
C VAL A 80 6.59 -7.66 3.96
N TYR A 81 5.87 -6.66 4.46
CA TYR A 81 6.43 -5.35 4.80
C TYR A 81 6.62 -5.10 6.29
N GLY A 82 6.22 -6.04 7.16
CA GLY A 82 6.31 -5.89 8.61
C GLY A 82 5.46 -4.76 9.20
N SER A 83 4.55 -4.16 8.40
CA SER A 83 3.63 -3.11 8.83
C SER A 83 2.59 -3.66 9.82
N GLN A 84 1.78 -2.81 10.45
CA GLN A 84 0.52 -3.28 11.04
C GLN A 84 -0.48 -3.72 9.97
N ARG A 85 -1.53 -4.47 10.35
CA ARG A 85 -2.68 -4.73 9.47
C ARG A 85 -3.30 -3.41 9.03
N ILE A 86 -3.34 -3.15 7.72
CA ILE A 86 -3.89 -1.90 7.21
C ILE A 86 -5.42 -1.91 7.11
N ALA A 87 -6.08 -3.07 7.25
CA ALA A 87 -7.53 -3.18 7.13
C ALA A 87 -8.05 -4.32 8.02
N SER A 88 -9.33 -4.25 8.37
CA SER A 88 -10.05 -5.35 9.02
C SER A 88 -10.58 -6.32 7.96
N VAL A 89 -10.66 -7.61 8.32
CA VAL A 89 -11.25 -8.66 7.49
C VAL A 89 -12.26 -9.43 8.34
N VAL A 90 -13.51 -9.44 7.90
CA VAL A 90 -14.66 -10.00 8.64
C VAL A 90 -15.45 -10.93 7.73
N ALA A 91 -15.86 -12.08 8.26
CA ALA A 91 -16.78 -13.00 7.57
C ALA A 91 -18.17 -12.37 7.47
N ILE A 92 -18.75 -12.35 6.26
CA ILE A 92 -20.12 -11.87 6.03
C ILE A 92 -21.10 -13.02 5.76
N GLU A 93 -20.60 -14.24 5.79
CA GLU A 93 -21.33 -15.51 5.78
C GLU A 93 -20.42 -16.59 6.41
N PRO A 94 -20.95 -17.77 6.80
CA PRO A 94 -20.11 -18.87 7.27
C PRO A 94 -18.96 -19.16 6.29
N SER A 95 -17.73 -19.09 6.78
CA SER A 95 -16.54 -19.10 5.93
C SER A 95 -15.47 -20.05 6.49
N THR A 96 -14.73 -20.70 5.59
CA THR A 96 -13.54 -21.48 5.92
C THR A 96 -12.33 -20.78 5.32
N VAL A 97 -11.29 -20.54 6.14
CA VAL A 97 -10.02 -19.95 5.68
C VAL A 97 -8.88 -20.89 6.03
N TYR A 98 -7.86 -20.95 5.19
CA TYR A 98 -6.60 -21.60 5.50
C TYR A 98 -5.64 -20.54 6.04
N ARG A 99 -5.10 -20.76 7.25
CA ARG A 99 -4.12 -19.89 7.88
C ARG A 99 -2.72 -20.51 7.79
N LEU A 100 -1.75 -19.71 7.36
CA LEU A 100 -0.34 -19.95 7.60
C LEU A 100 0.16 -19.01 8.69
N SER A 101 0.83 -19.57 9.69
CA SER A 101 1.63 -18.75 10.60
C SER A 101 2.81 -18.11 9.84
N PRO A 102 3.42 -17.05 10.39
CA PRO A 102 4.60 -16.44 9.78
C PRO A 102 5.72 -17.46 9.52
N GLN A 103 5.97 -18.36 10.46
CA GLN A 103 7.02 -19.38 10.36
C GLN A 103 6.73 -20.39 9.24
N GLN A 104 5.48 -20.80 9.07
CA GLN A 104 5.08 -21.72 7.99
C GLN A 104 5.15 -21.04 6.62
N ALA A 105 4.75 -19.78 6.53
CA ALA A 105 4.89 -19.00 5.30
C ALA A 105 6.36 -18.81 4.91
N GLU A 106 7.23 -18.48 5.87
CA GLU A 106 8.67 -18.40 5.68
C GLU A 106 9.29 -19.75 5.26
N GLU A 107 8.77 -20.87 5.76
CA GLU A 107 9.18 -22.20 5.32
C GLU A 107 8.86 -22.47 3.85
N ILE A 108 7.65 -22.14 3.41
CA ILE A 108 7.28 -22.30 1.99
C ILE A 108 8.16 -21.41 1.11
N ILE A 109 8.38 -20.16 1.50
CA ILE A 109 9.19 -19.20 0.75
C ILE A 109 10.65 -19.67 0.61
N ARG A 110 11.23 -20.28 1.66
CA ARG A 110 12.58 -20.87 1.58
C ARG A 110 12.71 -21.98 0.53
N THR A 111 11.60 -22.59 0.12
CA THR A 111 11.60 -23.67 -0.89
C THR A 111 11.28 -23.21 -2.30
N SER A 112 10.60 -22.05 -2.45
CA SER A 112 10.32 -21.41 -3.73
C SER A 112 10.02 -19.92 -3.54
N ASP A 113 10.75 -19.08 -4.28
CA ASP A 113 10.56 -17.63 -4.26
C ASP A 113 9.24 -17.18 -4.91
N ASP A 114 8.59 -18.04 -5.70
CA ASP A 114 7.38 -17.70 -6.45
C ASP A 114 6.25 -17.19 -5.55
N LEU A 115 6.10 -17.79 -4.35
CA LEU A 115 5.11 -17.33 -3.37
C LEU A 115 5.45 -15.94 -2.86
N TYR A 116 6.71 -15.67 -2.53
CA TYR A 116 7.13 -14.37 -2.05
C TYR A 116 6.94 -13.29 -3.12
N VAL A 117 7.34 -13.56 -4.36
CA VAL A 117 7.15 -12.64 -5.50
C VAL A 117 5.67 -12.34 -5.73
N PHE A 118 4.81 -13.37 -5.66
CA PHE A 118 3.36 -13.20 -5.76
C PHE A 118 2.81 -12.32 -4.65
N LEU A 119 3.13 -12.63 -3.38
CA LEU A 119 2.67 -11.88 -2.21
C LEU A 119 3.17 -10.43 -2.23
N GLN A 120 4.42 -10.21 -2.63
CA GLN A 120 5.01 -8.88 -2.76
C GLN A 120 4.26 -8.05 -3.81
N SER A 121 4.08 -8.60 -5.02
CA SER A 121 3.33 -7.93 -6.10
C SER A 121 1.90 -7.60 -5.70
N LEU A 122 1.19 -8.56 -5.07
CA LEU A 122 -0.17 -8.36 -4.59
C LEU A 122 -0.22 -7.28 -3.49
N GLY A 123 0.68 -7.38 -2.52
CA GLY A 123 0.77 -6.47 -1.39
C GLY A 123 1.10 -5.05 -1.79
N THR A 124 2.06 -4.83 -2.72
CA THR A 124 2.38 -3.49 -3.22
C THR A 124 1.14 -2.85 -3.83
N ARG A 125 0.49 -3.55 -4.77
CA ARG A 125 -0.68 -3.03 -5.49
C ARG A 125 -1.80 -2.66 -4.53
N ARG A 126 -2.09 -3.54 -3.56
CA ARG A 126 -3.16 -3.31 -2.57
C ARG A 126 -2.81 -2.20 -1.58
N TRP A 127 -1.55 -2.07 -1.17
CA TRP A 127 -1.15 -0.99 -0.27
C TRP A 127 -1.23 0.38 -0.94
N VAL A 128 -0.70 0.49 -2.16
CA VAL A 128 -0.82 1.71 -2.97
C VAL A 128 -2.29 2.02 -3.25
N ALA A 129 -3.08 1.05 -3.72
CA ALA A 129 -4.50 1.24 -3.96
C ALA A 129 -5.24 1.71 -2.71
N SER A 130 -4.92 1.13 -1.55
CA SER A 130 -5.52 1.52 -0.29
C SER A 130 -5.19 2.96 0.07
N LEU A 131 -3.95 3.40 -0.17
CA LEU A 131 -3.50 4.74 0.13
C LEU A 131 -4.14 5.78 -0.80
N LEU A 132 -4.12 5.54 -2.12
CA LEU A 132 -4.74 6.44 -3.09
C LEU A 132 -6.22 6.64 -2.79
N ASN A 133 -6.93 5.58 -2.38
CA ASN A 133 -8.35 5.65 -2.01
C ASN A 133 -8.66 6.39 -0.69
N THR A 134 -7.64 6.71 0.10
CA THR A 134 -7.77 7.43 1.38
C THR A 134 -7.29 8.87 1.33
N LEU A 135 -6.43 9.22 0.38
CA LEU A 135 -5.86 10.56 0.27
C LEU A 135 -6.81 11.48 -0.50
N ASP A 136 -7.11 12.64 0.07
CA ASP A 136 -8.01 13.61 -0.55
C ASP A 136 -7.53 14.04 -1.95
N LEU A 137 -6.22 14.06 -2.15
CA LEU A 137 -5.58 14.32 -3.43
C LEU A 137 -6.21 13.51 -4.58
N PHE A 138 -6.55 12.24 -4.34
CA PHE A 138 -7.00 11.32 -5.39
C PHE A 138 -8.52 11.08 -5.39
N HIS A 139 -9.30 11.75 -4.55
CA HIS A 139 -10.75 11.57 -4.49
C HIS A 139 -11.50 11.92 -5.79
N ASP A 140 -10.98 12.86 -6.57
CA ASP A 140 -11.58 13.32 -7.83
C ASP A 140 -10.97 12.63 -9.06
N VAL A 141 -10.12 11.61 -8.86
CA VAL A 141 -9.49 10.85 -9.94
C VAL A 141 -10.38 9.67 -10.30
N SER A 142 -10.58 9.45 -11.61
CA SER A 142 -11.43 8.35 -12.08
C SER A 142 -10.87 6.98 -11.68
N GLU A 143 -11.74 5.98 -11.50
CA GLU A 143 -11.31 4.61 -11.18
C GLU A 143 -10.31 4.06 -12.23
N GLU A 144 -10.49 4.42 -13.51
CA GLU A 144 -9.57 4.07 -14.60
C GLU A 144 -8.18 4.67 -14.40
N ASN A 145 -8.10 5.95 -14.04
CA ASN A 145 -6.81 6.62 -13.83
C ASN A 145 -6.15 6.18 -12.53
N ILE A 146 -6.91 5.88 -11.47
CA ILE A 146 -6.40 5.22 -10.26
C ILE A 146 -5.77 3.87 -10.62
N ALA A 147 -6.43 3.06 -11.44
CA ALA A 147 -5.88 1.78 -11.90
C ALA A 147 -4.55 1.96 -12.65
N LYS A 148 -4.44 2.96 -13.54
CA LYS A 148 -3.18 3.31 -14.24
C LYS A 148 -2.08 3.72 -13.26
N LEU A 149 -2.39 4.56 -12.27
CA LEU A 149 -1.43 4.98 -11.25
C LEU A 149 -0.89 3.78 -10.46
N ILE A 150 -1.76 2.88 -10.02
CA ILE A 150 -1.38 1.65 -9.31
C ILE A 150 -0.54 0.74 -10.22
N GLN A 151 -0.93 0.58 -11.49
CA GLN A 151 -0.22 -0.27 -12.44
C GLN A 151 1.23 0.18 -12.67
N HIS A 152 1.46 1.49 -12.71
CA HIS A 152 2.80 2.06 -12.85
C HIS A 152 3.52 2.29 -11.52
N SER A 153 2.87 1.99 -10.39
CA SER A 153 3.46 2.16 -9.07
C SER A 153 4.43 1.04 -8.72
N ASN A 154 5.50 1.39 -8.02
CA ASN A 154 6.37 0.46 -7.31
C ASN A 154 6.53 0.91 -5.87
N TYR A 155 7.29 0.17 -5.07
CA TYR A 155 7.70 0.61 -3.74
C TYR A 155 9.22 0.61 -3.61
N ARG A 156 9.73 1.32 -2.61
CA ARG A 156 11.13 1.25 -2.17
C ARG A 156 11.18 1.13 -0.65
N ILE A 157 12.15 0.38 -0.15
CA ILE A 157 12.50 0.32 1.26
C ILE A 157 13.80 1.11 1.45
N LEU A 158 13.83 1.98 2.43
CA LEU A 158 14.98 2.80 2.82
C LEU A 158 15.37 2.40 4.24
N ALA A 159 16.61 1.95 4.44
CA ALA A 159 17.17 1.78 5.77
C ALA A 159 17.29 3.14 6.48
N ALA A 160 17.32 3.17 7.81
CA ALA A 160 17.53 4.41 8.56
C ALA A 160 18.82 5.12 8.10
N GLY A 161 18.74 6.43 7.91
CA GLY A 161 19.81 7.29 7.39
C GLY A 161 19.96 7.30 5.87
N ASN A 162 19.24 6.45 5.12
CA ASN A 162 19.33 6.45 3.66
C ASN A 162 18.68 7.69 3.06
N ARG A 163 19.34 8.24 2.05
CA ARG A 163 18.84 9.40 1.32
C ARG A 163 17.85 8.98 0.24
N LEU A 164 16.73 9.69 0.17
CA LEU A 164 15.76 9.57 -0.93
C LEU A 164 16.15 10.47 -2.11
N TYR A 165 16.45 11.75 -1.85
CA TYR A 165 16.99 12.72 -2.81
C TYR A 165 17.76 13.85 -2.12
N SER A 166 18.55 14.60 -2.89
CA SER A 166 19.39 15.72 -2.45
C SER A 166 19.01 17.04 -3.15
N PRO A 167 19.39 18.19 -2.57
CA PRO A 167 19.32 19.47 -3.28
C PRO A 167 20.13 19.41 -4.58
N GLY A 168 19.55 19.93 -5.66
CA GLY A 168 20.12 19.89 -7.00
C GLY A 168 19.63 18.72 -7.87
N ASP A 169 18.94 17.74 -7.29
CA ASP A 169 18.37 16.61 -8.04
C ASP A 169 17.17 17.06 -8.88
N THR A 170 16.98 16.43 -10.03
CA THR A 170 15.74 16.51 -10.81
C THR A 170 14.92 15.26 -10.53
N LEU A 171 13.72 15.42 -9.99
CA LEU A 171 12.86 14.29 -9.62
C LEU A 171 11.92 13.92 -10.76
N ASN A 172 11.94 12.64 -11.15
CA ASN A 172 11.02 12.06 -12.15
C ASN A 172 9.98 11.11 -11.52
N THR A 173 9.90 11.09 -10.19
CA THR A 173 9.07 10.18 -9.42
C THR A 173 8.32 10.95 -8.35
N PHE A 174 7.03 10.64 -8.20
CA PHE A 174 6.16 11.08 -7.13
C PHE A 174 6.22 10.05 -5.99
N TYR A 175 6.43 10.52 -4.76
CA TYR A 175 6.66 9.70 -3.58
C TYR A 175 5.54 9.88 -2.58
N ILE A 176 5.04 8.77 -2.05
CA ILE A 176 4.07 8.78 -0.95
C ILE A 176 4.57 7.85 0.17
N LEU A 177 4.57 8.33 1.41
CA LEU A 177 5.05 7.55 2.55
C LEU A 177 4.04 6.44 2.91
N LEU A 178 4.47 5.19 2.83
CA LEU A 178 3.65 4.03 3.22
C LEU A 178 3.89 3.62 4.67
N SER A 179 5.12 3.71 5.17
CA SER A 179 5.47 3.39 6.55
C SER A 179 6.81 4.03 6.91
N GLY A 180 7.06 4.24 8.20
CA GLY A 180 8.28 4.86 8.70
C GLY A 180 8.19 6.38 8.76
N MET A 181 9.34 7.02 8.82
CA MET A 181 9.49 8.47 8.96
C MET A 181 10.60 8.98 8.05
N LEU A 182 10.37 10.13 7.44
CA LEU A 182 11.38 10.88 6.69
C LEU A 182 11.57 12.24 7.32
N GLU A 183 12.81 12.70 7.32
CA GLU A 183 13.15 14.10 7.54
C GLU A 183 13.40 14.74 6.18
N MET A 184 12.84 15.93 5.99
CA MET A 184 13.10 16.77 4.84
C MET A 184 13.70 18.10 5.28
N ALA A 185 14.80 18.50 4.63
CA ALA A 185 15.50 19.74 4.94
C ALA A 185 15.70 20.56 3.67
N HIS A 186 15.31 21.83 3.70
CA HIS A 186 15.51 22.79 2.63
C HIS A 186 16.82 23.55 2.81
N ILE A 187 17.43 24.00 1.70
CA ILE A 187 18.70 24.74 1.73
C ILE A 187 18.68 26.07 2.51
N ASN A 188 17.49 26.63 2.79
CA ASN A 188 17.35 27.83 3.63
C ASN A 188 17.37 27.52 5.15
N GLY A 189 17.47 26.24 5.54
CA GLY A 189 17.42 25.79 6.93
C GLY A 189 16.04 25.37 7.43
N THR A 190 14.98 25.41 6.61
CA THR A 190 13.67 24.85 6.98
C THR A 190 13.76 23.33 7.06
N GLU A 191 13.29 22.75 8.15
CA GLU A 191 13.21 21.31 8.37
C GLU A 191 11.76 20.91 8.65
N ILE A 192 11.33 19.80 8.06
CA ILE A 192 10.02 19.19 8.31
C ILE A 192 10.17 17.68 8.42
N GLU A 193 9.32 17.06 9.23
CA GLU A 193 9.16 15.62 9.28
C GLU A 193 7.96 15.20 8.45
N ALA A 194 8.07 14.04 7.81
CA ALA A 194 6.99 13.45 7.05
C ALA A 194 6.60 12.07 7.59
N GLU A 195 5.29 11.87 7.73
CA GLU A 195 4.65 10.69 8.28
C GLU A 195 3.74 9.97 7.27
N HIS A 196 3.18 8.83 7.70
CA HIS A 196 2.36 7.95 6.88
C HIS A 196 1.29 8.72 6.09
N GLY A 197 1.22 8.44 4.78
CA GLY A 197 0.25 9.01 3.87
C GLY A 197 0.59 10.39 3.32
N GLN A 198 1.66 11.03 3.78
CA GLN A 198 2.08 12.31 3.22
C GLN A 198 2.80 12.15 1.87
N CYS A 199 2.58 13.13 0.99
CA CYS A 199 3.27 13.26 -0.28
C CYS A 199 4.61 13.97 -0.06
N LEU A 200 5.69 13.46 -0.64
CA LEU A 200 7.06 13.85 -0.31
C LEU A 200 7.71 14.64 -1.45
N ILE A 201 6.93 15.49 -2.10
CA ILE A 201 7.29 16.12 -3.37
C ILE A 201 7.41 17.64 -3.23
N PRO A 202 8.64 18.18 -3.40
CA PRO A 202 8.86 19.61 -3.49
C PRO A 202 8.14 20.21 -4.70
N ALA A 203 7.62 21.43 -4.56
CA ALA A 203 6.89 22.09 -5.63
C ALA A 203 7.74 22.28 -6.91
N GLU A 204 9.05 22.45 -6.75
CA GLU A 204 10.01 22.59 -7.85
C GLU A 204 10.01 21.39 -8.80
N ALA A 205 9.83 20.18 -8.25
CA ALA A 205 9.80 18.94 -9.03
C ALA A 205 8.61 18.90 -9.99
N ILE A 206 7.45 19.42 -9.58
CA ILE A 206 6.25 19.51 -10.42
C ILE A 206 6.46 20.48 -11.59
N SER A 207 7.30 21.49 -11.41
CA SER A 207 7.68 22.43 -12.46
C SER A 207 8.88 21.96 -13.30
N GLY A 208 9.45 20.78 -13.01
CA GLY A 208 10.63 20.25 -13.70
C GLY A 208 11.95 20.92 -13.30
N HIS A 209 11.94 21.75 -12.24
CA HIS A 209 13.15 22.38 -11.71
C HIS A 209 13.90 21.43 -10.79
N LYS A 210 15.19 21.72 -10.56
CA LYS A 210 15.99 21.05 -9.54
C LYS A 210 15.40 21.37 -8.17
N VAL A 211 15.34 20.37 -7.29
CA VAL A 211 14.79 20.56 -5.95
C VAL A 211 15.79 21.22 -5.03
N SER A 212 15.30 22.05 -4.11
CA SER A 212 16.10 22.69 -3.06
C SER A 212 16.01 21.93 -1.73
N TRP A 213 15.45 20.72 -1.77
CA TRP A 213 15.17 19.88 -0.61
C TRP A 213 16.04 18.63 -0.62
N ARG A 214 16.45 18.22 0.58
CA ARG A 214 16.93 16.87 0.89
C ARG A 214 15.79 16.11 1.53
N ALA A 215 15.68 14.80 1.26
CA ALA A 215 14.84 13.89 2.04
C ALA A 215 15.66 12.66 2.44
N SER A 216 15.63 12.28 3.72
CA SER A 216 16.33 11.09 4.24
C SER A 216 15.47 10.36 5.26
N SER A 217 15.61 9.04 5.34
CA SER A 217 14.86 8.22 6.29
C SER A 217 15.42 8.31 7.70
N VAL A 218 14.53 8.50 8.67
CA VAL A 218 14.85 8.50 10.10
C VAL A 218 14.82 7.07 10.66
N SER A 219 13.87 6.27 10.17
CA SER A 219 13.69 4.86 10.50
C SER A 219 13.66 4.00 9.22
N GLU A 220 13.47 2.69 9.33
CA GLU A 220 13.15 1.90 8.15
C GLU A 220 11.83 2.41 7.53
N THR A 221 11.93 2.87 6.30
CA THR A 221 10.87 3.61 5.63
C THR A 221 10.49 2.92 4.33
N ILE A 222 9.18 2.76 4.13
CA ILE A 222 8.61 2.22 2.90
C ILE A 222 7.88 3.35 2.19
N ILE A 223 8.21 3.55 0.92
CA ILE A 223 7.59 4.58 0.08
C ILE A 223 6.97 3.94 -1.16
N ALA A 224 5.79 4.43 -1.54
CA ALA A 224 5.24 4.23 -2.86
C ALA A 224 5.94 5.18 -3.83
N THR A 225 6.18 4.70 -5.04
CA THR A 225 6.77 5.45 -6.14
C THR A 225 5.80 5.41 -7.32
N ILE A 226 5.45 6.57 -7.85
CA ILE A 226 4.61 6.71 -9.04
C ILE A 226 5.39 7.56 -10.04
N PRO A 227 5.54 7.16 -11.31
CA PRO A 227 6.23 7.99 -12.30
C PRO A 227 5.60 9.38 -12.38
N MET A 228 6.42 10.44 -12.33
CA MET A 228 5.95 11.82 -12.34
C MET A 228 5.10 12.13 -13.57
N ALA A 229 5.41 11.50 -14.70
CA ALA A 229 4.63 11.64 -15.94
C ALA A 229 3.14 11.27 -15.74
N GLN A 230 2.81 10.27 -14.94
CA GLN A 230 1.42 9.87 -14.68
C GLN A 230 0.69 10.93 -13.82
N ILE A 231 1.39 11.51 -12.84
CA ILE A 231 0.86 12.59 -12.00
C ILE A 231 0.64 13.87 -12.82
N LEU A 232 1.58 14.22 -13.69
CA LEU A 232 1.46 15.38 -14.57
C LEU A 232 0.34 15.20 -15.61
N LEU A 233 0.15 13.98 -16.12
CA LEU A 233 -0.96 13.66 -17.01
C LEU A 233 -2.31 13.85 -16.31
N GLU A 234 -2.46 13.37 -15.07
CA GLU A 234 -3.68 13.59 -14.28
C GLU A 234 -3.88 15.09 -13.99
N ARG A 235 -2.81 15.79 -13.58
CA ARG A 235 -2.84 17.25 -13.33
C ARG A 235 -3.31 18.05 -14.56
N GLN A 236 -2.90 17.66 -15.76
CA GLN A 236 -3.30 18.34 -16.99
C GLN A 236 -4.79 18.16 -17.30
N ASN A 237 -5.32 16.98 -17.01
CA ASN A 237 -6.68 16.59 -17.42
C ASN A 237 -7.73 16.79 -16.33
N ASN A 238 -7.33 17.04 -15.09
CA ASN A 238 -8.21 17.14 -13.94
C ASN A 238 -7.91 18.41 -13.10
N PRO A 239 -8.68 19.50 -13.30
CA PRO A 239 -8.48 20.76 -12.57
C PRO A 239 -8.65 20.63 -11.04
N LEU A 240 -9.54 19.75 -10.57
CA LEU A 240 -9.73 19.50 -9.13
C LEU A 240 -8.49 18.83 -8.54
N PHE A 241 -7.98 17.80 -9.21
CA PHE A 241 -6.71 17.17 -8.84
C PHE A 241 -5.56 18.18 -8.84
N ALA A 242 -5.45 19.03 -9.87
CA ALA A 242 -4.41 20.05 -9.95
C ALA A 242 -4.47 21.03 -8.75
N ALA A 243 -5.66 21.50 -8.39
CA ALA A 243 -5.85 22.38 -7.25
C ALA A 243 -5.52 21.71 -5.91
N LYS A 244 -5.81 20.41 -5.76
CA LYS A 244 -5.47 19.63 -4.57
C LYS A 244 -3.97 19.33 -4.50
N LEU A 245 -3.34 19.03 -5.64
CA LEU A 245 -1.91 18.77 -5.73
C LEU A 245 -1.12 19.95 -5.16
N GLU A 246 -1.43 21.17 -5.57
CA GLU A 246 -0.75 22.39 -5.10
C GLU A 246 -0.77 22.58 -3.57
N LYS A 247 -1.75 21.99 -2.87
CA LYS A 247 -1.89 22.07 -1.41
C LYS A 247 -1.03 21.06 -0.67
N VAL A 248 -0.67 19.95 -1.31
CA VAL A 248 0.10 18.86 -0.68
C VAL A 248 1.59 18.90 -1.05
N LEU A 249 1.99 19.79 -1.95
CA LEU A 249 3.41 19.98 -2.30
C LEU A 249 4.17 20.57 -1.12
N VAL A 250 5.38 20.07 -0.92
CA VAL A 250 6.29 20.61 0.07
C VAL A 250 6.82 21.94 -0.44
N LYS A 251 6.71 22.97 0.39
CA LYS A 251 7.11 24.35 0.09
C LYS A 251 7.93 24.89 1.25
N ALA A 252 8.91 25.72 0.95
CA ALA A 252 9.64 26.44 1.98
C ALA A 252 8.74 27.57 2.47
N SER A 253 8.47 27.57 3.78
CA SER A 253 7.75 28.65 4.46
C SER A 253 8.59 29.91 4.56
#